data_AF-A0A0Q4PD57-F1
#
_entry.id   AF-A0A0Q4PD57-F1
#
_cell.length_a   1.000
_cell.length_b   1.000
_cell.length_c   1.000
_cell.angle_alpha   90.00
_cell.angle_beta   90.00
_cell.angle_gamma   90.00
#
_symmetry.space_group_name_H-M   'P 1'
#
loop_
_entity.id
_entity.type
_entity.pdbx_description
1 polymer ?
#
loop_
_entity_poly.entity_id
_entity_poly.type
_entity_poly.pdbx_seq_one_letter_code
_entity_poly.pdbx_strand_id
1 'polypeptide(L)'
;MMAFAALIRREFIEHRGAFLIGPLILVAVLFGATILAFTVGRIDVRFSGAIFTVAPLRFYEFGFLAFGVAWMLYLLAVLFFYCADGFAADKRNNSMLFWKSMPVSDFRMLLSKLAAALTILPGTVYAIALLSGLLFFAVAFTTMSINGTASFAMLGSVASIYLQVAGAILLALIVGLLWYLPYIGLVGALATALGRWAIPVSLLLPSLVATLEWVTLGGLHPFTTRTWNYLSYRSTFPLSENGYPDVWLATGERFDLNAFAVDLLGKTDWLQVLIGAVFALVALYIASEYRRRASAN
;
A
#
# COMPACT_ATOMS: atom_id res chain seq x y z
N MET A 1 -2.30 -8.37 26.91
CA MET A 1 -1.83 -8.41 25.50
C MET A 1 -2.83 -9.12 24.58
N MET A 2 -3.43 -10.23 25.00
CA MET A 2 -4.36 -11.02 24.17
C MET A 2 -5.58 -10.25 23.63
N ALA A 3 -6.18 -9.34 24.42
CA ALA A 3 -7.33 -8.56 23.97
C ALA A 3 -7.03 -7.64 22.77
N PHE A 4 -5.84 -7.03 22.74
CA PHE A 4 -5.46 -6.14 21.63
C PHE A 4 -5.19 -6.92 20.34
N ALA A 5 -4.49 -8.05 20.45
CA ALA A 5 -4.27 -8.96 19.33
C ALA A 5 -5.61 -9.52 18.79
N ALA A 6 -6.57 -9.80 19.67
CA ALA A 6 -7.91 -10.24 19.27
C ALA A 6 -8.66 -9.17 18.47
N LEU A 7 -8.55 -7.88 18.85
CA LEU A 7 -9.12 -6.77 18.08
C LEU A 7 -8.51 -6.66 16.68
N ILE A 8 -7.17 -6.76 16.57
CA ILE A 8 -6.50 -6.76 15.25
C ILE A 8 -6.96 -7.94 14.39
N ARG A 9 -7.07 -9.14 15.00
CA ARG A 9 -7.55 -10.33 14.28
C ARG A 9 -8.98 -10.16 13.80
N ARG A 10 -9.85 -9.51 14.59
CA ARG A 10 -11.22 -9.18 14.19
C ARG A 10 -11.23 -8.30 12.95
N GLU A 11 -10.42 -7.24 12.92
CA GLU A 11 -10.33 -6.34 11.75
C GLU A 11 -9.94 -7.11 10.48
N PHE A 12 -9.01 -8.06 10.57
CA PHE A 12 -8.68 -8.91 9.43
C PHE A 12 -9.85 -9.78 8.97
N ILE A 13 -10.62 -10.37 9.90
CA ILE A 13 -11.76 -11.23 9.57
C ILE A 13 -12.88 -10.43 8.88
N GLU A 14 -13.13 -9.22 9.36
CA GLU A 14 -14.15 -8.30 8.80
C GLU A 14 -13.76 -7.80 7.41
N HIS A 15 -12.48 -7.51 7.18
CA HIS A 15 -11.99 -6.93 5.92
C HIS A 15 -11.27 -7.93 4.99
N ARG A 16 -11.37 -9.23 5.28
CA ARG A 16 -10.76 -10.29 4.44
C ARG A 16 -11.14 -10.22 2.97
N GLY A 17 -12.34 -9.71 2.68
CA GLY A 17 -12.84 -9.54 1.32
C GLY A 17 -11.91 -8.66 0.48
N ALA A 18 -11.54 -7.49 1.01
CA ALA A 18 -10.73 -6.53 0.30
C ALA A 18 -9.22 -6.84 0.39
N PHE A 19 -8.72 -7.41 1.48
CA PHE A 19 -7.26 -7.60 1.65
C PHE A 19 -6.74 -8.99 1.26
N LEU A 20 -7.62 -10.00 1.18
CA LEU A 20 -7.25 -11.37 0.84
C LEU A 20 -7.97 -11.86 -0.42
N ILE A 21 -9.30 -11.83 -0.41
CA ILE A 21 -10.11 -12.43 -1.48
C ILE A 21 -10.01 -11.64 -2.78
N GLY A 22 -10.17 -10.31 -2.72
CA GLY A 22 -10.06 -9.42 -3.88
C GLY A 22 -8.73 -9.57 -4.63
N PRO A 23 -7.57 -9.44 -3.95
CA PRO A 23 -6.27 -9.68 -4.54
C PRO A 23 -6.11 -11.09 -5.10
N LEU A 24 -6.59 -12.12 -4.40
CA LEU A 24 -6.51 -13.51 -4.87
C LEU A 24 -7.30 -13.71 -6.18
N ILE A 25 -8.50 -13.13 -6.27
CA ILE A 25 -9.32 -13.15 -7.48
C ILE A 25 -8.59 -12.42 -8.61
N LEU A 26 -7.99 -11.25 -8.36
CA LEU A 26 -7.21 -10.53 -9.37
C LEU A 26 -6.07 -11.38 -9.90
N VAL A 27 -5.30 -12.02 -9.02
CA VAL A 27 -4.24 -12.95 -9.42
C VAL A 27 -4.79 -14.12 -10.23
N ALA A 28 -5.87 -14.75 -9.76
CA ALA A 28 -6.47 -15.89 -10.45
C ALA A 28 -6.98 -15.53 -11.85
N VAL A 29 -7.63 -14.38 -12.01
CA VAL A 29 -8.14 -13.88 -13.29
C VAL A 29 -6.99 -13.53 -14.23
N LEU A 30 -5.99 -12.77 -13.76
CA LEU A 30 -4.85 -12.39 -14.59
C LEU A 30 -4.03 -13.60 -15.04
N PHE A 31 -3.76 -14.52 -14.11
CA PHE A 31 -3.02 -15.74 -14.41
C PHE A 31 -3.82 -16.68 -15.33
N GLY A 32 -5.11 -16.86 -15.05
CA GLY A 32 -6.01 -17.65 -15.90
C GLY A 32 -6.15 -17.08 -17.31
N ALA A 33 -6.26 -15.76 -17.44
CA ALA A 33 -6.28 -15.07 -18.74
C ALA A 33 -4.95 -15.25 -19.50
N THR A 34 -3.82 -15.20 -18.78
CA THR A 34 -2.48 -15.44 -19.36
C THR A 34 -2.39 -16.86 -19.93
N ILE A 35 -2.80 -17.88 -19.16
CA ILE A 35 -2.84 -19.27 -19.63
C ILE A 35 -3.75 -19.41 -20.84
N LEU A 36 -4.97 -18.85 -20.78
CA LEU A 36 -5.92 -18.92 -21.89
C LEU A 36 -5.38 -18.25 -23.15
N ALA A 37 -4.69 -17.12 -23.03
CA ALA A 37 -4.08 -16.42 -24.15
C ALA A 37 -2.99 -17.27 -24.85
N PHE A 38 -2.21 -18.04 -24.07
CA PHE A 38 -1.28 -19.03 -24.62
C PHE A 38 -2.01 -20.21 -25.28
N THR A 39 -3.04 -20.77 -24.63
CA THR A 39 -3.79 -21.93 -25.15
C THR A 39 -4.53 -21.65 -26.46
N VAL A 40 -5.11 -20.44 -26.59
CA VAL A 40 -5.84 -20.03 -27.81
C VAL A 40 -4.91 -19.49 -28.90
N GLY A 41 -3.58 -19.45 -28.66
CA GLY A 41 -2.60 -18.97 -29.63
C GLY A 41 -2.68 -17.47 -29.90
N ARG A 42 -3.25 -16.67 -28.98
CA ARG A 42 -3.27 -15.21 -29.06
C ARG A 42 -1.90 -14.61 -28.75
N ILE A 43 -1.13 -15.31 -27.92
CA ILE A 43 0.26 -15.00 -27.62
C ILE A 43 1.09 -16.12 -28.23
N ASP A 44 1.95 -15.77 -29.18
CA ASP A 44 2.89 -16.74 -29.74
C ASP A 44 3.96 -17.09 -28.69
N VAL A 45 3.91 -18.34 -28.22
CA VAL A 45 4.85 -18.89 -27.23
C VAL A 45 6.30 -18.79 -27.72
N ARG A 46 6.54 -18.81 -29.04
CA ARG A 46 7.87 -18.68 -29.63
C ARG A 46 8.33 -17.23 -29.63
N PHE A 47 7.44 -16.28 -29.93
CA PHE A 47 7.73 -14.85 -29.86
C PHE A 47 7.93 -14.38 -28.42
N SER A 48 7.02 -14.73 -27.51
CA SER A 48 7.21 -14.46 -26.08
C SER A 48 8.46 -15.15 -25.55
N GLY A 49 8.69 -16.39 -25.95
CA GLY A 49 9.93 -17.11 -25.69
C GLY A 49 11.16 -16.32 -26.12
N ALA A 50 11.17 -15.76 -27.33
CA ALA A 50 12.26 -14.94 -27.84
C ALA A 50 12.51 -13.68 -27.00
N ILE A 51 11.47 -13.04 -26.42
CA ILE A 51 11.66 -11.94 -25.47
C ILE A 51 12.34 -12.46 -24.18
N PHE A 52 11.93 -13.64 -23.71
CA PHE A 52 12.57 -14.32 -22.60
C PHE A 52 13.94 -14.95 -22.95
N THR A 53 14.36 -15.03 -24.21
CA THR A 53 15.70 -15.54 -24.57
C THR A 53 16.75 -14.43 -24.59
N VAL A 54 16.37 -13.18 -24.92
CA VAL A 54 17.32 -12.06 -25.01
C VAL A 54 17.76 -11.58 -23.62
N ALA A 55 16.82 -11.39 -22.69
CA ALA A 55 17.14 -10.92 -21.34
C ALA A 55 16.13 -11.43 -20.29
N PRO A 56 16.04 -12.76 -20.05
CA PRO A 56 15.02 -13.37 -19.18
C PRO A 56 15.02 -12.81 -17.77
N LEU A 57 16.21 -12.62 -17.20
CA LEU A 57 16.38 -12.14 -15.84
C LEU A 57 15.91 -10.71 -15.66
N ARG A 58 16.18 -9.84 -16.64
CA ARG A 58 15.69 -8.46 -16.64
C ARG A 58 14.18 -8.42 -16.77
N PHE A 59 13.61 -9.15 -17.73
CA PHE A 59 12.16 -9.15 -17.90
C PHE A 59 11.43 -9.59 -16.62
N TYR A 60 11.97 -10.62 -15.95
CA TYR A 60 11.44 -11.06 -14.66
C TYR A 60 11.52 -9.95 -13.59
N GLU A 61 12.69 -9.33 -13.45
CA GLU A 61 12.95 -8.25 -12.50
C GLU A 61 12.01 -7.06 -12.70
N PHE A 62 11.91 -6.56 -13.93
CA PHE A 62 11.00 -5.48 -14.32
C PHE A 62 9.54 -5.83 -14.05
N GLY A 63 9.09 -7.02 -14.48
CA GLY A 63 7.71 -7.42 -14.29
C GLY A 63 7.36 -7.60 -12.81
N PHE A 64 8.28 -8.11 -12.00
CA PHE A 64 8.02 -8.26 -10.57
C PHE A 64 7.98 -6.91 -9.84
N LEU A 65 8.89 -5.97 -10.17
CA LEU A 65 8.83 -4.59 -9.67
C LEU A 65 7.53 -3.88 -10.09
N ALA A 66 7.10 -4.06 -11.35
CA ALA A 66 5.85 -3.50 -11.84
C ALA A 66 4.63 -4.05 -11.08
N PHE A 67 4.61 -5.36 -10.78
CA PHE A 67 3.61 -5.92 -9.86
C PHE A 67 3.69 -5.30 -8.48
N GLY A 68 4.89 -5.07 -7.94
CA GLY A 68 5.09 -4.36 -6.67
C GLY A 68 4.41 -2.98 -6.65
N VAL A 69 4.62 -2.17 -7.70
CA VAL A 69 3.97 -0.87 -7.86
C VAL A 69 2.45 -1.00 -7.97
N ALA A 70 1.96 -1.94 -8.78
CA ALA A 70 0.52 -2.17 -8.93
C ALA A 70 -0.14 -2.57 -7.59
N TRP A 71 0.51 -3.44 -6.81
CA TRP A 71 0.05 -3.83 -5.48
C TRP A 71 0.11 -2.69 -4.48
N MET A 72 1.08 -1.77 -4.58
CA MET A 72 1.10 -0.56 -3.76
C MET A 72 -0.06 0.38 -4.08
N LEU A 73 -0.38 0.60 -5.36
CA LEU A 73 -1.52 1.42 -5.77
C LEU A 73 -2.85 0.79 -5.33
N TYR A 74 -2.96 -0.53 -5.45
CA TYR A 74 -4.09 -1.28 -4.92
C TYR A 74 -4.22 -1.07 -3.40
N LEU A 75 -3.12 -1.24 -2.67
CA LEU A 75 -3.08 -1.07 -1.22
C LEU A 75 -3.48 0.35 -0.81
N LEU A 76 -2.99 1.38 -1.51
CA LEU A 76 -3.34 2.78 -1.26
C LEU A 76 -4.87 2.98 -1.29
N ALA A 77 -5.52 2.49 -2.34
CA ALA A 77 -6.97 2.61 -2.50
C ALA A 77 -7.72 1.81 -1.41
N VAL A 78 -7.33 0.57 -1.15
CA VAL A 78 -8.02 -0.29 -0.18
C VAL A 78 -7.81 0.20 1.25
N LEU A 79 -6.62 0.68 1.61
CA LEU A 79 -6.37 1.27 2.93
C LEU A 79 -7.19 2.54 3.15
N PHE A 80 -7.36 3.38 2.12
CA PHE A 80 -8.23 4.55 2.22
C PHE A 80 -9.66 4.15 2.57
N PHE A 81 -10.25 3.21 1.83
CA PHE A 81 -11.61 2.74 2.12
C PHE A 81 -11.72 1.99 3.46
N TYR A 82 -10.69 1.23 3.85
CA TYR A 82 -10.62 0.61 5.16
C TYR A 82 -10.65 1.65 6.29
N CYS A 83 -9.81 2.70 6.19
CA CYS A 83 -9.77 3.74 7.21
C CYS A 83 -11.08 4.52 7.27
N ALA A 84 -11.71 4.78 6.12
CA ALA A 84 -12.95 5.55 6.06
C ALA A 84 -14.19 4.77 6.54
N ASP A 85 -14.42 3.54 6.06
CA ASP A 85 -15.59 2.74 6.47
C ASP A 85 -15.35 2.00 7.78
N GLY A 86 -14.14 1.44 7.96
CA GLY A 86 -13.79 0.63 9.13
C GLY A 86 -13.83 1.41 10.44
N PHE A 87 -13.42 2.68 10.46
CA PHE A 87 -13.52 3.53 11.65
C PHE A 87 -14.93 4.10 11.86
N ALA A 88 -15.71 4.27 10.78
CA ALA A 88 -17.09 4.74 10.85
C ALA A 88 -18.09 3.62 11.22
N ALA A 89 -17.73 2.35 11.01
CA ALA A 89 -18.59 1.19 11.20
C ALA A 89 -19.16 1.07 12.62
N ASP A 90 -18.39 1.47 13.63
CA ASP A 90 -18.84 1.34 15.03
C ASP A 90 -19.99 2.27 15.40
N LYS A 91 -20.08 3.42 14.71
CA LYS A 91 -21.23 4.32 14.82
C LYS A 91 -22.42 3.79 14.03
N ARG A 92 -22.18 3.24 12.83
CA ARG A 92 -23.24 2.69 11.96
C ARG A 92 -23.96 1.51 12.59
N ASN A 93 -23.23 0.62 13.26
CA ASN A 93 -23.75 -0.66 13.71
C ASN A 93 -24.22 -0.65 15.18
N ASN A 94 -24.26 0.51 15.85
CA ASN A 94 -24.52 0.64 17.29
C ASN A 94 -23.64 -0.23 18.19
N SER A 95 -22.56 -0.82 17.65
CA SER A 95 -21.59 -1.65 18.38
C SER A 95 -20.84 -0.82 19.42
N MET A 96 -20.82 0.50 19.27
CA MET A 96 -20.23 1.42 20.23
C MET A 96 -20.79 1.27 21.65
N LEU A 97 -22.07 0.95 21.83
CA LEU A 97 -22.66 0.73 23.16
C LEU A 97 -22.10 -0.53 23.84
N PHE A 98 -21.89 -1.58 23.06
CA PHE A 98 -21.25 -2.82 23.51
C PHE A 98 -19.78 -2.60 23.86
N TRP A 99 -19.05 -1.82 23.07
CA TRP A 99 -17.65 -1.52 23.39
C TRP A 99 -17.50 -0.63 24.62
N LYS A 100 -18.46 0.25 24.90
CA LYS A 100 -18.49 1.04 26.14
C LYS A 100 -18.70 0.19 27.40
N SER A 101 -19.37 -0.97 27.30
CA SER A 101 -19.53 -1.89 28.43
C SER A 101 -18.34 -2.84 28.62
N MET A 102 -17.45 -2.93 27.64
CA MET A 102 -16.19 -3.68 27.78
C MET A 102 -15.11 -2.88 28.50
N PRO A 103 -14.16 -3.56 29.18
CA PRO A 103 -13.00 -2.92 29.80
C PRO A 103 -11.94 -2.49 28.77
N VAL A 104 -12.35 -1.79 27.71
CA VAL A 104 -11.49 -1.32 26.62
C VAL A 104 -11.79 0.15 26.35
N SER A 105 -10.77 1.02 26.46
CA SER A 105 -10.90 2.45 26.16
C SER A 105 -11.12 2.70 24.67
N ASP A 106 -11.88 3.75 24.32
CA ASP A 106 -12.12 4.18 22.94
C ASP A 106 -10.82 4.39 22.15
N PHE A 107 -9.81 5.02 22.76
CA PHE A 107 -8.50 5.23 22.12
C PHE A 107 -7.82 3.91 21.73
N ARG A 108 -7.80 2.93 22.65
CA ARG A 108 -7.23 1.60 22.39
C ARG A 108 -7.94 0.87 21.25
N MET A 109 -9.24 1.11 21.08
CA MET A 109 -9.97 0.52 19.98
C MET A 109 -9.58 1.18 18.64
N LEU A 110 -9.50 2.51 18.56
CA LEU A 110 -8.99 3.19 17.35
C LEU A 110 -7.54 2.79 17.04
N LEU A 111 -6.71 2.64 18.08
CA LEU A 111 -5.32 2.20 17.93
C LEU A 111 -5.24 0.77 17.37
N SER A 112 -6.20 -0.11 17.70
CA SER A 112 -6.22 -1.47 17.15
C SER A 112 -6.50 -1.49 15.65
N LYS A 113 -7.38 -0.58 15.17
CA LYS A 113 -7.65 -0.38 13.74
C LYS A 113 -6.44 0.21 13.02
N LEU A 114 -5.79 1.22 13.61
CA LEU A 114 -4.53 1.76 13.09
C LEU A 114 -3.45 0.67 13.02
N ALA A 115 -3.28 -0.12 14.07
CA ALA A 115 -2.32 -1.22 14.09
C ALA A 115 -2.62 -2.25 13.00
N ALA A 116 -3.90 -2.60 12.77
CA ALA A 116 -4.28 -3.49 11.67
C ALA A 116 -3.94 -2.88 10.30
N ALA A 117 -4.20 -1.58 10.09
CA ALA A 117 -3.85 -0.83 8.88
C ALA A 117 -2.35 -0.82 8.57
N LEU A 118 -1.50 -0.93 9.60
CA LEU A 118 -0.04 -0.88 9.46
C LEU A 118 0.64 -2.26 9.44
N THR A 119 -0.09 -3.33 9.78
CA THR A 119 0.53 -4.65 9.99
C THR A 119 -0.13 -5.76 9.17
N ILE A 120 -1.20 -6.35 9.70
CA ILE A 120 -1.80 -7.56 9.13
C ILE A 120 -2.42 -7.31 7.76
N LEU A 121 -3.09 -6.15 7.56
CA LEU A 121 -3.78 -5.86 6.31
C LEU A 121 -2.80 -5.63 5.15
N PRO A 122 -1.76 -4.79 5.29
CA PRO A 122 -0.76 -4.68 4.23
C PRO A 122 0.12 -5.93 4.11
N GLY A 123 0.37 -6.62 5.22
CA GLY A 123 1.13 -7.87 5.23
C GLY A 123 0.48 -8.97 4.36
N THR A 124 -0.85 -9.06 4.34
CA THR A 124 -1.52 -10.04 3.46
C THR A 124 -1.42 -9.66 1.99
N VAL A 125 -1.53 -8.37 1.64
CA VAL A 125 -1.35 -7.93 0.25
C VAL A 125 0.09 -8.15 -0.20
N TYR A 126 1.07 -7.91 0.68
CA TYR A 126 2.47 -8.24 0.41
C TYR A 126 2.67 -9.73 0.13
N ALA A 127 2.07 -10.63 0.91
CA ALA A 127 2.14 -12.07 0.64
C ALA A 127 1.54 -12.44 -0.74
N ILE A 128 0.53 -11.71 -1.20
CA ILE A 128 -0.09 -11.91 -2.52
C ILE A 128 0.79 -11.31 -3.64
N ALA A 129 1.48 -10.21 -3.37
CA ALA A 129 2.52 -9.69 -4.27
C ALA A 129 3.65 -10.71 -4.46
N LEU A 130 4.10 -11.35 -3.38
CA LEU A 130 5.08 -12.44 -3.43
C LEU A 130 4.59 -13.64 -4.24
N LEU A 131 3.33 -14.03 -4.09
CA LEU A 131 2.69 -15.07 -4.90
C LEU A 131 2.66 -14.68 -6.38
N SER A 132 2.33 -13.42 -6.68
CA SER A 132 2.29 -12.90 -8.05
C SER A 132 3.66 -12.99 -8.73
N GLY A 133 4.73 -12.63 -8.02
CA GLY A 133 6.11 -12.76 -8.49
C GLY A 133 6.51 -14.22 -8.75
N LEU A 134 6.05 -15.16 -7.92
CA LEU A 134 6.29 -16.59 -8.12
C LEU A 134 5.55 -17.15 -9.34
N LEU A 135 4.28 -16.76 -9.51
CA LEU A 135 3.47 -17.18 -10.65
C LEU A 135 4.01 -16.61 -11.96
N PHE A 136 4.45 -15.35 -11.94
CA PHE A 136 5.09 -14.73 -13.11
C PHE A 136 6.37 -15.46 -13.52
N PHE A 137 7.17 -15.88 -12.53
CA PHE A 137 8.33 -16.72 -12.80
C PHE A 137 7.94 -18.05 -13.44
N ALA A 138 6.89 -18.71 -12.94
CA ALA A 138 6.43 -19.98 -13.50
C ALA A 138 6.03 -19.84 -14.99
N VAL A 139 5.36 -18.74 -15.37
CA VAL A 139 5.01 -18.47 -16.78
C VAL A 139 6.27 -18.27 -17.62
N ALA A 140 7.20 -17.43 -17.15
CA ALA A 140 8.46 -17.17 -17.84
C ALA A 140 9.25 -18.46 -18.07
N PHE A 141 9.44 -19.25 -17.01
CA PHE A 141 10.20 -20.50 -17.06
C PHE A 141 9.56 -21.55 -17.98
N THR A 142 8.22 -21.67 -17.96
CA THR A 142 7.50 -22.60 -18.85
C THR A 142 7.71 -22.21 -20.31
N THR A 143 7.59 -20.92 -20.63
CA THR A 143 7.78 -20.40 -21.98
C THR A 143 9.22 -20.66 -22.46
N MET A 144 10.22 -20.43 -21.61
CA MET A 144 11.63 -20.70 -21.94
C MET A 144 11.91 -22.20 -22.14
N SER A 145 11.26 -23.05 -21.35
CA SER A 145 11.40 -24.52 -21.44
C SER A 145 10.86 -25.04 -22.76
N ILE A 146 9.70 -24.54 -23.20
CA ILE A 146 9.11 -24.89 -24.52
C ILE A 146 10.04 -24.46 -25.66
N ASN A 147 10.75 -23.35 -25.50
CA ASN A 147 11.72 -22.86 -26.50
C ASN A 147 13.12 -23.49 -26.38
N GLY A 148 13.33 -24.43 -25.46
CA GLY A 148 14.61 -25.12 -25.27
C GLY A 148 15.74 -24.25 -24.71
N THR A 149 15.41 -23.11 -24.09
CA THR A 149 16.40 -22.14 -23.56
C THR A 149 16.46 -22.09 -22.03
N ALA A 150 15.59 -22.86 -21.36
CA ALA A 150 15.63 -22.97 -19.90
C ALA A 150 16.90 -23.70 -19.44
N SER A 151 17.52 -23.18 -18.38
CA SER A 151 18.69 -23.79 -17.74
C SER A 151 18.51 -23.84 -16.23
N PHE A 152 19.04 -24.88 -15.59
CA PHE A 152 19.05 -25.01 -14.13
C PHE A 152 19.79 -23.84 -13.45
N ALA A 153 20.82 -23.29 -14.10
CA ALA A 153 21.54 -22.10 -13.62
C ALA A 153 20.61 -20.88 -13.50
N MET A 154 19.56 -20.79 -14.31
CA MET A 154 18.60 -19.68 -14.25
C MET A 154 17.75 -19.70 -12.98
N LEU A 155 17.43 -20.89 -12.45
CA LEU A 155 16.67 -21.02 -11.21
C LEU A 155 17.38 -20.31 -10.05
N GLY A 156 18.71 -20.47 -9.94
CA GLY A 156 19.51 -19.80 -8.92
C GLY A 156 19.52 -18.29 -9.06
N SER A 157 19.69 -17.78 -10.28
CA SER A 157 19.63 -16.33 -10.53
C SER A 157 18.25 -15.73 -10.27
N VAL A 158 17.18 -16.43 -10.62
CA VAL A 158 15.81 -15.97 -10.36
C VAL A 158 15.53 -15.95 -8.88
N ALA A 159 15.93 -16.99 -8.13
CA ALA A 159 15.77 -16.99 -6.68
C ALA A 159 16.47 -15.79 -6.03
N SER A 160 17.66 -15.42 -6.52
CA SER A 160 18.37 -14.22 -6.04
C SER A 160 17.59 -12.93 -6.36
N ILE A 161 17.10 -12.77 -7.59
CA ILE A 161 16.30 -11.61 -8.01
C ILE A 161 15.00 -11.52 -7.22
N TYR A 162 14.33 -12.65 -7.00
CA TYR A 162 13.11 -12.73 -6.23
C TYR A 162 13.31 -12.18 -4.82
N LEU A 163 14.38 -12.59 -4.13
CA LEU A 163 14.70 -12.10 -2.78
C LEU A 163 15.04 -10.60 -2.77
N GLN A 164 15.82 -10.13 -3.75
CA GLN A 164 16.19 -8.72 -3.89
C GLN A 164 14.95 -7.83 -4.08
N VAL A 165 14.09 -8.19 -5.05
CA VAL A 165 12.87 -7.44 -5.37
C VAL A 165 11.83 -7.56 -4.26
N ALA A 166 11.63 -8.75 -3.69
CA ALA A 166 10.74 -8.95 -2.54
C ALA A 166 11.15 -8.06 -1.36
N GLY A 167 12.45 -8.05 -1.03
CA GLY A 167 12.99 -7.18 0.02
C GLY A 167 12.76 -5.69 -0.26
N ALA A 168 12.87 -5.26 -1.53
CA ALA A 168 12.64 -3.87 -1.89
C ALA A 168 11.17 -3.49 -1.79
N ILE A 169 10.26 -4.36 -2.23
CA ILE A 169 8.81 -4.17 -2.06
C ILE A 169 8.47 -4.09 -0.58
N LEU A 170 9.05 -4.96 0.27
CA LEU A 170 8.84 -4.94 1.71
C LEU A 170 9.33 -3.64 2.35
N LEU A 171 10.54 -3.20 2.00
CA LEU A 171 11.11 -1.97 2.54
C LEU A 171 10.29 -0.76 2.11
N ALA A 172 9.93 -0.68 0.83
CA ALA A 172 9.09 0.38 0.31
C ALA A 172 7.70 0.37 0.97
N LEU A 173 7.15 -0.81 1.27
CA LEU A 173 5.89 -0.94 2.02
C LEU A 173 6.03 -0.38 3.43
N ILE A 174 7.07 -0.75 4.17
CA ILE A 174 7.31 -0.27 5.54
C ILE A 174 7.49 1.25 5.54
N VAL A 175 8.37 1.77 4.70
CA VAL A 175 8.63 3.21 4.58
C VAL A 175 7.36 3.93 4.12
N GLY A 176 6.62 3.39 3.15
CA GLY A 176 5.36 3.96 2.67
C GLY A 176 4.29 4.04 3.75
N LEU A 177 4.11 3.00 4.56
CA LEU A 177 3.16 3.01 5.69
C LEU A 177 3.52 4.06 6.74
N LEU A 178 4.82 4.25 7.02
CA LEU A 178 5.31 5.29 7.94
C LEU A 178 5.16 6.70 7.33
N TRP A 179 5.47 6.84 6.04
CA TRP A 179 5.39 8.10 5.32
C TRP A 179 3.95 8.59 5.21
N TYR A 180 3.01 7.72 4.85
CA TYR A 180 1.59 8.07 4.68
C TYR A 180 0.75 7.92 5.95
N LEU A 181 1.37 7.59 7.09
CA LEU A 181 0.74 7.52 8.42
C LEU A 181 -0.15 8.73 8.79
N PRO A 182 0.23 10.00 8.54
CA PRO A 182 -0.64 11.14 8.83
C PRO A 182 -1.96 11.11 8.04
N TYR A 183 -1.97 10.61 6.80
CA TYR A 183 -3.20 10.45 6.03
C TYR A 183 -4.08 9.33 6.60
N ILE A 184 -3.48 8.19 6.97
CA ILE A 184 -4.18 7.07 7.61
C ILE A 184 -4.85 7.55 8.91
N GLY A 185 -4.10 8.27 9.75
CA GLY A 185 -4.61 8.84 11.01
C GLY A 185 -5.70 9.89 10.80
N LEU A 186 -5.52 10.80 9.84
CA LEU A 186 -6.50 11.83 9.51
C LEU A 186 -7.81 11.24 9.01
N VAL A 187 -7.77 10.31 8.06
CA VAL A 187 -8.96 9.64 7.52
C VAL A 187 -9.68 8.87 8.63
N GLY A 188 -8.95 8.11 9.45
CA GLY A 188 -9.55 7.40 10.59
C GLY A 188 -10.18 8.34 11.63
N ALA A 189 -9.55 9.48 11.91
CA ALA A 189 -10.10 10.50 12.81
C ALA A 189 -11.38 11.14 12.24
N LEU A 190 -11.37 11.52 10.96
CA LEU A 190 -12.55 12.06 10.26
C LEU A 190 -13.68 11.04 10.20
N ALA A 191 -13.39 9.77 9.93
CA ALA A 191 -14.35 8.67 9.94
C ALA A 191 -15.02 8.49 11.29
N THR A 192 -14.25 8.60 12.37
CA THR A 192 -14.78 8.56 13.74
C THR A 192 -15.69 9.75 14.04
N ALA A 193 -15.35 10.95 13.54
CA ALA A 193 -16.11 12.17 13.80
C ALA A 193 -17.38 12.30 12.94
N LEU A 194 -17.26 12.04 11.64
CA LEU A 194 -18.25 12.36 10.60
C LEU A 194 -19.00 11.13 10.07
N GLY A 195 -18.58 9.92 10.43
CA GLY A 195 -19.17 8.67 9.93
C GLY A 195 -19.09 8.57 8.41
N ARG A 196 -20.24 8.35 7.74
CA ARG A 196 -20.31 8.15 6.28
C ARG A 196 -19.78 9.32 5.44
N TRP A 197 -19.75 10.53 5.99
CA TRP A 197 -19.26 11.72 5.29
C TRP A 197 -17.73 11.81 5.26
N ALA A 198 -17.02 10.93 5.94
CA ALA A 198 -15.56 10.95 5.94
C ALA A 198 -14.93 10.67 4.58
N ILE A 199 -15.56 9.85 3.73
CA ILE A 199 -15.06 9.59 2.37
C ILE A 199 -14.99 10.89 1.54
N PRO A 200 -16.10 11.60 1.28
CA PRO A 200 -16.05 12.83 0.48
C PRO A 200 -15.26 13.93 1.19
N VAL A 201 -15.37 14.06 2.52
CA VAL A 201 -14.67 15.12 3.25
C VAL A 201 -13.15 14.92 3.22
N SER A 202 -12.65 13.70 3.41
CA SER A 202 -11.20 13.45 3.39
C SER A 202 -10.57 13.72 2.02
N LEU A 203 -11.28 13.44 0.93
CA LEU A 203 -10.82 13.74 -0.42
C LEU A 203 -10.87 15.24 -0.74
N LEU A 204 -11.89 15.96 -0.26
CA LEU A 204 -12.05 17.38 -0.53
C LEU A 204 -11.25 18.28 0.40
N LEU A 205 -10.92 17.82 1.61
CA LEU A 205 -10.25 18.61 2.64
C LEU A 205 -8.94 19.26 2.16
N PRO A 206 -8.01 18.55 1.48
CA PRO A 206 -6.83 19.15 0.85
C PRO A 206 -7.15 20.41 0.02
N SER A 207 -8.09 20.28 -0.92
CA SER A 207 -8.46 21.35 -1.85
C SER A 207 -9.21 22.47 -1.16
N LEU A 208 -10.08 22.16 -0.19
CA LEU A 208 -10.82 23.16 0.59
C LEU A 208 -9.88 24.01 1.45
N VAL A 209 -8.93 23.39 2.15
CA VAL A 209 -7.97 24.12 2.98
C VAL A 209 -7.04 24.97 2.13
N ALA A 210 -6.53 24.42 1.01
CA ALA A 210 -5.70 25.19 0.08
C ALA A 210 -6.47 26.37 -0.56
N THR A 211 -7.73 26.17 -0.94
CA THR A 211 -8.57 27.25 -1.49
C THR A 211 -8.87 28.30 -0.43
N LEU A 212 -9.15 27.90 0.82
CA LEU A 212 -9.38 28.83 1.91
C LEU A 212 -8.12 29.65 2.24
N GLU A 213 -6.93 29.02 2.24
CA GLU A 213 -5.65 29.72 2.37
C GLU A 213 -5.48 30.77 1.27
N TRP A 214 -5.73 30.40 0.01
CA TRP A 214 -5.63 31.31 -1.13
C TRP A 214 -6.59 32.50 -1.02
N VAL A 215 -7.86 32.26 -0.65
CA VAL A 215 -8.86 33.33 -0.51
C VAL A 215 -8.54 34.28 0.65
N THR A 216 -7.97 33.77 1.75
CA THR A 216 -7.78 34.54 2.99
C THR A 216 -6.40 35.19 3.12
N LEU A 217 -5.34 34.49 2.70
CA LEU A 217 -3.95 34.94 2.83
C LEU A 217 -3.37 35.44 1.50
N GLY A 218 -4.12 35.30 0.40
CA GLY A 218 -3.70 35.68 -0.94
C GLY A 218 -2.78 34.64 -1.59
N GLY A 219 -2.39 34.92 -2.84
CA GLY A 219 -1.54 34.05 -3.65
C GLY A 219 -1.97 34.04 -5.12
N LEU A 220 -1.13 33.47 -5.98
CA LEU A 220 -1.42 33.39 -7.42
C LEU A 220 -2.50 32.35 -7.74
N HIS A 221 -2.48 31.20 -7.06
CA HIS A 221 -3.38 30.07 -7.33
C HIS A 221 -3.57 29.19 -6.08
N PRO A 222 -4.74 28.52 -5.89
CA PRO A 222 -4.94 27.55 -4.80
C PRO A 222 -3.87 26.47 -4.69
N PHE A 223 -3.32 26.05 -5.84
CA PHE A 223 -2.29 25.00 -5.93
C PHE A 223 -0.84 25.50 -5.77
N THR A 224 -0.64 26.75 -5.36
CA THR A 224 0.70 27.28 -5.02
C THR A 224 0.77 27.77 -3.57
N THR A 225 -0.27 27.49 -2.78
CA THR A 225 -0.36 27.79 -1.35
C THR A 225 0.59 26.93 -0.53
N ARG A 226 0.89 27.35 0.71
CA ARG A 226 1.80 26.59 1.59
C ARG A 226 1.22 25.22 1.93
N THR A 227 -0.10 25.16 2.17
CA THR A 227 -0.80 23.89 2.40
C THR A 227 -0.67 22.96 1.20
N TRP A 228 -0.92 23.46 -0.01
CA TRP A 228 -0.80 22.63 -1.21
C TRP A 228 0.62 22.13 -1.43
N ASN A 229 1.63 22.99 -1.27
CA ASN A 229 3.03 22.60 -1.42
C ASN A 229 3.43 21.51 -0.41
N TYR A 230 3.00 21.65 0.85
CA TYR A 230 3.23 20.62 1.88
C TYR A 230 2.51 19.30 1.57
N LEU A 231 1.25 19.36 1.12
CA LEU A 231 0.49 18.18 0.75
C LEU A 231 1.05 17.51 -0.51
N SER A 232 1.53 18.28 -1.48
CA SER A 232 2.22 17.77 -2.67
C SER A 232 3.50 17.05 -2.26
N TYR A 233 4.34 17.69 -1.46
CA TYR A 233 5.55 17.08 -0.89
C TYR A 233 5.23 15.76 -0.16
N ARG A 234 4.17 15.75 0.64
CA ARG A 234 3.82 14.55 1.43
C ARG A 234 3.13 13.45 0.61
N SER A 235 2.50 13.81 -0.51
CA SER A 235 1.89 12.85 -1.44
C SER A 235 2.96 12.14 -2.27
N THR A 236 4.06 12.83 -2.57
CA THR A 236 5.21 12.27 -3.26
C THR A 236 5.96 11.27 -2.39
N PHE A 237 6.19 10.06 -2.90
CA PHE A 237 6.97 9.03 -2.21
C PHE A 237 8.47 9.41 -2.26
N PRO A 238 9.28 9.22 -1.20
CA PRO A 238 10.68 9.68 -1.13
C PRO A 238 11.62 9.19 -2.25
N LEU A 239 11.19 8.24 -3.07
CA LEU A 239 11.98 7.62 -4.15
C LEU A 239 11.44 7.92 -5.56
N SER A 240 10.44 8.78 -5.71
CA SER A 240 9.79 9.01 -7.01
C SER A 240 10.57 9.92 -7.95
N GLU A 241 11.53 10.69 -7.45
CA GLU A 241 12.32 11.64 -8.24
C GLU A 241 13.82 11.43 -8.02
N ASN A 242 14.57 11.26 -9.12
CA ASN A 242 16.01 11.05 -9.13
C ASN A 242 16.44 9.90 -8.20
N GLY A 243 15.64 8.85 -8.17
CA GLY A 243 15.76 7.68 -7.29
C GLY A 243 16.73 6.63 -7.81
N TYR A 244 17.11 5.67 -6.96
CA TYR A 244 17.76 4.42 -7.38
C TYR A 244 17.09 3.76 -8.60
N PRO A 245 15.74 3.71 -8.71
CA PRO A 245 15.09 3.16 -9.90
C PRO A 245 15.53 3.85 -11.19
N ASP A 246 15.70 5.18 -11.20
CA ASP A 246 16.11 5.92 -12.39
C ASP A 246 17.53 5.52 -12.83
N VAL A 247 18.44 5.39 -11.85
CA VAL A 247 19.82 4.95 -12.09
C VAL A 247 19.89 3.49 -12.53
N TRP A 248 19.11 2.61 -11.89
CA TRP A 248 19.02 1.19 -12.25
C TRP A 248 18.46 0.99 -13.66
N LEU A 249 17.42 1.75 -14.03
CA LEU A 249 16.85 1.78 -15.37
C LEU A 249 17.88 2.18 -16.42
N ALA A 250 18.71 3.19 -16.13
CA ALA A 250 19.70 3.72 -17.04
C ALA A 250 20.96 2.83 -17.17
N THR A 251 21.47 2.31 -16.06
CA THR A 251 22.75 1.56 -16.02
C THR A 251 22.57 0.15 -16.56
N GLY A 252 21.41 -0.43 -16.27
CA GLY A 252 21.08 -1.74 -16.75
C GLY A 252 21.73 -2.93 -16.02
N GLU A 253 22.24 -2.67 -14.83
CA GLU A 253 22.70 -3.67 -13.89
C GLU A 253 21.53 -4.44 -13.26
N ARG A 254 21.85 -5.51 -12.53
CA ARG A 254 20.87 -6.23 -11.71
C ARG A 254 20.41 -5.35 -10.56
N PHE A 255 19.17 -5.51 -10.17
CA PHE A 255 18.58 -4.83 -9.04
C PHE A 255 19.28 -5.26 -7.74
N ASP A 256 19.72 -4.28 -6.97
CA ASP A 256 20.39 -4.45 -5.70
C ASP A 256 19.55 -3.80 -4.59
N LEU A 257 19.04 -4.64 -3.68
CA LEU A 257 18.29 -4.21 -2.51
C LEU A 257 19.11 -3.28 -1.62
N ASN A 258 20.41 -3.50 -1.49
CA ASN A 258 21.22 -2.70 -0.57
C ASN A 258 21.34 -1.26 -1.08
N ALA A 259 21.66 -1.10 -2.37
CA ALA A 259 21.68 0.20 -3.02
C ALA A 259 20.31 0.89 -2.99
N PHE A 260 19.24 0.15 -3.28
CA PHE A 260 17.86 0.62 -3.15
C PHE A 260 17.54 1.08 -1.71
N ALA A 261 17.94 0.29 -0.71
CA ALA A 261 17.65 0.57 0.68
C ALA A 261 18.42 1.79 1.19
N VAL A 262 19.70 1.91 0.86
CA VAL A 262 20.52 3.08 1.23
C VAL A 262 19.94 4.35 0.62
N ASP A 263 19.53 4.31 -0.65
CA ASP A 263 18.92 5.47 -1.31
C ASP A 263 17.57 5.83 -0.70
N LEU A 264 16.68 4.85 -0.51
CA LEU A 264 15.36 5.06 0.07
C LEU A 264 15.44 5.64 1.49
N LEU A 265 16.24 5.01 2.35
CA LEU A 265 16.38 5.42 3.75
C LEU A 265 17.11 6.76 3.86
N GLY A 266 18.04 7.06 2.96
CA GLY A 266 18.77 8.32 2.90
C GLY A 266 17.93 9.50 2.42
N LYS A 267 17.02 9.27 1.46
CA LYS A 267 16.09 10.30 0.95
C LYS A 267 14.85 10.49 1.81
N THR A 268 14.52 9.53 2.67
CA THR A 268 13.39 9.64 3.58
C THR A 268 13.67 10.68 4.65
N ASP A 269 12.85 11.73 4.72
CA ASP A 269 12.89 12.71 5.81
C ASP A 269 12.27 12.09 7.08
N TRP A 270 13.12 11.56 7.95
CA TRP A 270 12.71 10.92 9.20
C TRP A 270 12.11 11.88 10.22
N LEU A 271 12.46 13.17 10.17
CA LEU A 271 11.84 14.17 11.04
C LEU A 271 10.37 14.36 10.62
N GLN A 272 10.11 14.43 9.32
CA GLN A 272 8.76 14.50 8.77
C GLN A 272 7.97 13.20 9.02
N VAL A 273 8.60 12.04 9.00
CA VAL A 273 7.97 10.78 9.44
C VAL A 273 7.54 10.87 10.90
N LEU A 274 8.43 11.33 11.80
CA LEU A 274 8.13 11.48 13.22
C LEU A 274 6.99 12.47 13.47
N ILE A 275 7.04 13.65 12.82
CA ILE A 275 5.97 14.66 12.90
C ILE A 275 4.64 14.08 12.44
N GLY A 276 4.64 13.35 11.31
CA GLY A 276 3.45 12.68 10.79
C GLY A 276 2.89 11.62 11.74
N ALA A 277 3.75 10.87 12.42
CA ALA A 277 3.35 9.87 13.41
C ALA A 277 2.73 10.51 14.65
N VAL A 278 3.35 11.56 15.18
CA VAL A 278 2.79 12.33 16.31
C VAL A 278 1.44 12.92 15.93
N PHE A 279 1.34 13.52 14.74
CA PHE A 279 0.08 14.06 14.22
C PHE A 279 -1.02 12.99 14.15
N ALA A 280 -0.73 11.82 13.60
CA ALA A 280 -1.70 10.72 13.49
C ALA A 280 -2.21 10.27 14.87
N LEU A 281 -1.32 10.13 15.85
CA LEU A 281 -1.69 9.75 17.22
C LEU A 281 -2.53 10.82 17.91
N VAL A 282 -2.16 12.09 17.77
CA VAL A 282 -2.93 13.22 18.32
C VAL A 282 -4.31 13.30 17.68
N ALA A 283 -4.41 13.16 16.36
CA ALA A 283 -5.68 13.18 15.63
C ALA A 283 -6.62 12.05 16.12
N LEU A 284 -6.10 10.83 16.28
CA LEU A 284 -6.86 9.71 16.82
C LEU A 284 -7.22 9.88 18.29
N TYR A 285 -6.35 10.49 19.09
CA TYR A 285 -6.65 10.81 20.49
C TYR A 285 -7.82 11.80 20.58
N ILE A 286 -7.78 12.89 19.81
CA ILE A 286 -8.88 13.88 19.73
C ILE A 286 -10.17 13.21 19.25
N ALA A 287 -10.10 12.37 18.22
CA ALA A 287 -11.25 11.62 17.72
C ALA A 287 -11.82 10.67 18.79
N SER A 288 -10.96 10.04 19.60
CA SER A 288 -11.39 9.17 20.70
C SER A 288 -12.11 9.95 21.81
N GLU A 289 -11.64 11.15 22.16
CA GLU A 289 -12.28 12.02 23.14
C GLU A 289 -13.61 12.56 22.63
N TYR A 290 -13.69 12.93 21.35
CA TYR A 290 -14.94 13.28 20.69
C TYR A 290 -15.93 12.11 20.77
N ARG A 291 -15.48 10.91 20.40
CA ARG A 291 -16.29 9.69 20.45
C ARG A 291 -16.78 9.37 21.86
N ARG A 292 -15.94 9.53 22.88
CA ARG A 292 -16.32 9.30 24.27
C ARG A 292 -17.48 10.20 24.71
N ARG A 293 -17.45 11.47 24.29
CA ARG A 293 -18.42 12.52 24.65
C ARG A 293 -19.68 12.51 23.79
N ALA A 294 -19.61 12.04 22.55
CA ALA A 294 -20.77 11.91 21.70
C ALA A 294 -21.74 10.88 22.29
N SER A 295 -22.95 11.32 22.61
CA SER A 295 -24.10 10.44 22.86
C SER A 295 -24.35 9.62 21.60
N ALA A 296 -24.72 8.35 21.77
CA ALA A 296 -25.08 7.46 20.68
C ALA A 296 -26.37 7.98 20.01
N ASN A 297 -26.23 8.95 19.11
CA ASN A 297 -27.28 9.44 18.22
C ASN A 297 -26.98 8.99 16.79
#